data_AF-A0A2U8WVV8-F1
#
_entry.id   AF-A0A2U8WVV8-F1
#
_cell.length_a   1.000
_cell.length_b   1.000
_cell.length_c   1.000
_cell.angle_alpha   90.00
_cell.angle_beta   90.00
_cell.angle_gamma   90.00
#
_symmetry.space_group_name_H-M   'P 1'
#
loop_
_entity.id
_entity.type
_entity.pdbx_description
1 polymer ?
#
loop_
_entity_poly.entity_id
_entity_poly.type
_entity_poly.pdbx_seq_one_letter_code
_entity_poly.pdbx_strand_id
1 'polypeptide(L)'
;MRRQYRCVVDDHKRCDYKCEDKLECAMAGSRGRPPSGEFKGKSAVFTTRIRPELRDRLAESAESNGRSLSQEVERRLSDSFRLEDRMEYAFGSVENFWLMRMIALAINNAQITHQEGERWRNDPEAFDATLKIVNGVLEALRPGPAPQTTNKKKEANNFWQTHVAVTTLESIYLANPDLPINEGSDTDHVLASIKRKLGEDAPRALQRVLFDAPSLEDWDRRIKDAEEADRRNSGDAAEGQTSK
;
A
#
# COMPACT_ATOMS: atom_id res chain seq x y z
N MET A 1 -30.49 65.01 -4.53
CA MET A 1 -29.26 65.74 -4.14
C MET A 1 -28.21 64.74 -3.69
N ARG A 2 -27.17 64.49 -4.48
CA ARG A 2 -26.07 63.57 -4.10
C ARG A 2 -24.90 64.42 -3.59
N ARG A 3 -24.47 64.21 -2.34
CA ARG A 3 -23.25 64.83 -1.80
C ARG A 3 -22.05 64.08 -2.37
N GLN A 4 -21.28 64.75 -3.25
CA GLN A 4 -19.95 64.31 -3.64
C GLN A 4 -18.99 64.66 -2.50
N TYR A 5 -18.40 63.64 -1.88
CA TYR A 5 -17.26 63.83 -0.98
C TYR A 5 -15.99 63.67 -1.80
N ARG A 6 -15.20 64.73 -1.86
CA ARG A 6 -13.91 64.79 -2.56
C ARG A 6 -12.83 64.58 -1.49
N CYS A 7 -12.16 63.42 -1.51
CA CYS A 7 -10.99 63.20 -0.67
C CYS A 7 -9.80 63.90 -1.32
N VAL A 8 -9.22 64.87 -0.62
CA VAL A 8 -7.94 65.49 -0.96
C VAL A 8 -6.88 64.70 -0.21
N VAL A 9 -5.95 64.10 -0.95
CA VAL A 9 -4.82 63.37 -0.38
C VAL A 9 -3.68 64.36 -0.26
N ASP A 10 -3.35 64.79 0.97
CA ASP A 10 -2.14 65.55 1.24
C ASP A 10 -0.98 64.58 1.46
N ASP A 11 0.02 64.68 0.59
CA ASP A 11 1.28 63.96 0.72
C ASP A 11 2.04 64.44 1.96
N HIS A 12 2.47 63.47 2.77
CA HIS A 12 3.34 63.65 3.93
C HIS A 12 2.77 64.45 5.11
N LYS A 13 1.83 63.86 5.84
CA LYS A 13 1.73 63.97 7.31
C LYS A 13 0.88 62.84 7.87
N ARG A 14 1.26 62.32 9.04
CA ARG A 14 0.49 61.36 9.83
C ARG A 14 -0.99 61.75 9.83
N CYS A 15 -1.84 60.84 9.37
CA CYS A 15 -3.27 60.91 9.60
C CYS A 15 -3.55 60.69 11.10
N ASP A 16 -3.44 61.76 11.91
CA ASP A 16 -4.08 61.84 13.20
C ASP A 16 -5.58 62.08 12.98
N TYR A 17 -6.31 61.01 12.66
CA TYR A 17 -7.77 61.04 12.75
C TYR A 17 -8.16 61.11 14.22
N LYS A 18 -8.36 62.33 14.73
CA LYS A 18 -9.19 62.53 15.93
C LYS A 18 -10.64 62.24 15.55
N CYS A 19 -11.05 60.97 15.69
CA CYS A 19 -12.46 60.63 15.78
C CYS A 19 -12.96 61.11 17.15
N GLU A 20 -13.70 62.23 17.17
CA GLU A 20 -14.22 62.80 18.42
C GLU A 20 -15.52 62.11 18.91
N ASP A 21 -16.08 61.17 18.15
CA ASP A 21 -17.14 60.27 18.62
C ASP A 21 -16.55 58.95 19.13
N LYS A 22 -16.34 58.88 20.45
CA LYS A 22 -15.64 57.80 21.16
C LYS A 22 -16.42 56.48 21.33
N LEU A 23 -17.59 56.30 20.70
CA LEU A 23 -18.47 55.16 21.01
C LEU A 23 -18.79 54.18 19.86
N GLU A 24 -18.45 54.47 18.60
CA GLU A 24 -18.77 53.55 17.49
C GLU A 24 -17.57 52.95 16.72
N CYS A 25 -16.34 53.44 16.94
CA CYS A 25 -15.14 52.88 16.28
C CYS A 25 -14.56 51.62 16.97
N ALA A 26 -15.18 51.11 18.04
CA ALA A 26 -14.57 50.08 18.88
C ALA A 26 -14.68 48.63 18.38
N MET A 27 -15.46 48.30 17.34
CA MET A 27 -15.74 46.89 16.97
C MET A 27 -15.61 46.52 15.49
N ALA A 28 -14.99 47.37 14.67
CA ALA A 28 -14.62 47.05 13.28
C ALA A 28 -13.12 46.85 13.12
N GLY A 29 -12.44 46.32 14.16
CA GLY A 29 -11.10 45.76 14.00
C GLY A 29 -11.20 44.63 12.99
N SER A 30 -10.77 44.89 11.76
CA SER A 30 -10.79 44.00 10.61
C SER A 30 -10.26 42.63 11.04
N ARG A 31 -11.17 41.70 11.36
CA ARG A 31 -10.83 40.28 11.47
C ARG A 31 -10.18 39.94 10.14
N GLY A 32 -8.89 39.58 10.18
CA GLY A 32 -8.15 39.22 8.98
C GLY A 32 -8.96 38.28 8.11
N ARG A 33 -8.78 38.37 6.78
CA ARG A 33 -9.50 37.55 5.80
C ARG A 33 -9.55 36.10 6.30
N PRO A 34 -10.74 35.50 6.46
CA PRO A 34 -10.85 34.15 6.98
C PRO A 34 -9.99 33.23 6.12
N PRO A 35 -9.28 32.25 6.72
CA PRO A 35 -8.40 31.37 5.97
C PRO A 35 -9.22 30.68 4.88
N SER A 36 -8.88 30.98 3.62
CA SER A 36 -9.46 30.34 2.44
C SER A 36 -8.53 29.21 2.00
N GLY A 37 -9.06 28.00 1.84
CA GLY A 37 -8.29 26.84 1.36
C GLY A 37 -8.87 25.50 1.82
N GLU A 38 -8.15 24.43 1.48
CA GLU A 38 -8.44 23.03 1.83
C GLU A 38 -8.39 22.79 3.35
N PHE A 39 -7.51 23.50 4.05
CA PHE A 39 -7.32 23.40 5.50
C PHE A 39 -8.08 24.52 6.24
N LYS A 40 -9.40 24.35 6.40
CA LYS A 40 -10.22 25.24 7.24
C LYS A 40 -10.25 24.74 8.69
N GLY A 41 -9.60 25.45 9.60
CA GLY A 41 -9.61 25.09 11.02
C GLY A 41 -8.63 25.87 11.89
N LYS A 42 -8.57 25.53 13.18
CA LYS A 42 -7.56 26.05 14.12
C LYS A 42 -6.21 25.39 13.81
N SER A 43 -5.35 26.07 13.04
CA SER A 43 -3.96 25.67 12.84
C SER A 43 -3.10 26.12 14.02
N ALA A 44 -2.29 25.23 14.59
CA ALA A 44 -1.22 25.64 15.50
C ALA A 44 -0.05 26.22 14.70
N VAL A 45 0.65 27.23 15.26
CA VAL A 45 1.85 27.79 14.62
C VAL A 45 2.99 26.79 14.76
N PHE A 46 3.49 26.27 13.63
CA PHE A 46 4.65 25.40 13.58
C PHE A 46 5.87 26.16 13.06
N THR A 47 6.83 26.45 13.93
CA THR A 47 8.11 27.07 13.55
C THR A 47 9.21 26.03 13.49
N THR A 48 9.85 25.85 12.33
CA THR A 48 10.98 24.94 12.16
C THR A 48 12.13 25.64 11.41
N ARG A 49 13.38 25.25 11.72
CA ARG A 49 14.57 25.71 10.98
C ARG A 49 14.86 24.69 9.87
N ILE A 50 14.82 25.14 8.62
CA ILE A 50 15.13 24.31 7.44
C ILE A 50 16.29 24.91 6.65
N ARG A 51 17.03 24.07 5.92
CA ARG A 51 18.10 24.54 5.03
C ARG A 51 17.51 25.39 3.89
N PRO A 52 18.21 26.44 3.41
CA PRO A 52 17.71 27.30 2.33
C PRO A 52 17.31 26.52 1.08
N GLU A 53 18.19 25.59 0.65
CA GLU A 53 17.97 24.70 -0.49
C GLU A 53 16.68 23.86 -0.38
N LEU A 54 16.32 23.38 0.82
CA LEU A 54 15.06 22.66 1.03
C LEU A 54 13.86 23.60 0.99
N ARG A 55 13.99 24.82 1.52
CA ARG A 55 12.94 25.84 1.48
C ARG A 55 12.62 26.23 0.03
N ASP A 56 13.64 26.40 -0.79
CA ASP A 56 13.49 26.79 -2.20
C ASP A 56 12.75 25.69 -2.98
N ARG A 57 13.11 24.41 -2.78
CA ARG A 57 12.39 23.27 -3.37
C ARG A 57 10.93 23.17 -2.92
N LEU A 58 10.65 23.49 -1.66
CA LEU A 58 9.28 23.51 -1.14
C LEU A 58 8.48 24.68 -1.72
N ALA A 59 9.11 25.85 -1.92
CA ALA A 59 8.48 27.01 -2.52
C ALA A 59 8.13 26.76 -4.00
N GLU A 60 9.06 26.20 -4.79
CA GLU A 60 8.81 25.80 -6.18
C GLU A 60 7.68 24.76 -6.29
N SER A 61 7.67 23.78 -5.39
CA SER A 61 6.58 22.80 -5.32
C SER A 61 5.25 23.45 -4.92
N ALA A 62 5.26 24.41 -4.00
CA ALA A 62 4.04 25.09 -3.58
C ALA A 62 3.47 25.93 -4.74
N GLU A 63 4.32 26.67 -5.45
CA GLU A 63 3.95 27.48 -6.61
C GLU A 63 3.38 26.62 -7.76
N SER A 64 4.07 25.55 -8.14
CA SER A 64 3.61 24.63 -9.20
C SER A 64 2.27 23.94 -8.89
N ASN A 65 1.96 23.76 -7.60
CA ASN A 65 0.69 23.18 -7.16
C ASN A 65 -0.38 24.23 -6.80
N GLY A 66 -0.08 25.53 -6.91
CA GLY A 66 -1.00 26.60 -6.51
C GLY A 66 -1.34 26.62 -5.01
N ARG A 67 -0.43 26.15 -4.15
CA ARG A 67 -0.59 26.07 -2.69
C ARG A 67 0.32 27.08 -1.99
N SER A 68 0.00 27.45 -0.76
CA SER A 68 0.95 28.18 0.08
C SER A 68 2.06 27.26 0.58
N LEU A 69 3.23 27.81 0.90
CA LEU A 69 4.35 27.04 1.44
C LEU A 69 3.94 26.23 2.69
N SER A 70 3.16 26.82 3.59
CA SER A 70 2.66 26.14 4.79
C SER A 70 1.72 24.97 4.45
N GLN A 71 0.81 25.15 3.48
CA GLN A 71 -0.09 24.08 3.04
C GLN A 71 0.65 22.92 2.39
N GLU A 72 1.67 23.22 1.58
CA GLU A 72 2.49 22.18 0.94
C GLU A 72 3.31 21.39 1.97
N VAL A 73 3.84 22.07 3.00
CA VAL A 73 4.52 21.40 4.12
C VAL A 73 3.56 20.50 4.90
N GLU A 74 2.39 21.01 5.28
CA GLU A 74 1.36 20.24 5.99
C GLU A 74 0.93 19.01 5.18
N ARG A 75 0.66 19.18 3.89
CA ARG A 75 0.30 18.08 2.98
C ARG A 75 1.39 17.01 2.93
N ARG A 76 2.65 17.40 2.72
CA ARG A 76 3.78 16.44 2.66
C ARG A 76 3.99 15.70 3.97
N LEU A 77 3.84 16.39 5.11
CA LEU A 77 3.91 15.76 6.43
C LEU A 77 2.74 14.79 6.63
N SER A 78 1.52 15.20 6.32
CA SER A 78 0.34 14.33 6.40
C SER A 78 0.48 13.11 5.48
N ASP A 79 0.95 13.31 4.24
CA ASP A 79 1.22 12.25 3.28
C ASP A 79 2.29 11.28 3.79
N SER A 80 3.29 11.75 4.55
CA SER A 80 4.32 10.89 5.15
C SER A 80 3.78 9.97 6.24
N PHE A 81 2.83 10.44 7.07
CA PHE A 81 2.17 9.59 8.07
C PHE A 81 1.19 8.62 7.42
N ARG A 82 0.40 9.10 6.46
CA ARG A 82 -0.54 8.26 5.69
C ARG A 82 0.16 7.20 4.86
N LEU A 83 1.45 7.35 4.57
CA LEU A 83 2.19 6.36 3.81
C LEU A 83 2.26 5.04 4.57
N GLU A 84 2.51 5.07 5.88
CA GLU A 84 2.54 3.86 6.72
C GLU A 84 1.15 3.21 6.80
N ASP A 85 0.11 4.01 7.05
CA ASP A 85 -1.28 3.53 7.04
C ASP A 85 -1.64 2.89 5.69
N ARG A 86 -1.21 3.50 4.57
CA ARG A 86 -1.41 2.95 3.23
C ARG A 86 -0.61 1.68 2.99
N MET A 87 0.58 1.54 3.58
CA MET A 87 1.40 0.33 3.47
C MET A 87 0.73 -0.82 4.22
N GLU A 88 0.33 -0.62 5.47
CA GLU A 88 -0.36 -1.63 6.28
C GLU A 88 -1.68 -2.02 5.63
N TYR A 89 -2.46 -1.05 5.18
CA TYR A 89 -3.72 -1.30 4.48
C TYR A 89 -3.54 -2.10 3.19
N ALA A 90 -2.53 -1.78 2.36
CA ALA A 90 -2.33 -2.44 1.07
C ALA A 90 -1.69 -3.84 1.17
N PHE A 91 -0.86 -4.09 2.18
CA PHE A 91 -0.08 -5.33 2.32
C PHE A 91 -0.47 -6.18 3.54
N GLY A 92 -1.43 -5.73 4.33
CA GLY A 92 -1.89 -6.34 5.58
C GLY A 92 -0.94 -6.10 6.76
N SER A 93 0.34 -5.84 6.51
CA SER A 93 1.31 -5.42 7.53
C SER A 93 2.48 -4.65 6.92
N VAL A 94 3.19 -3.89 7.77
CA VAL A 94 4.41 -3.18 7.38
C VAL A 94 5.54 -4.16 7.01
N GLU A 95 5.63 -5.29 7.69
CA GLU A 95 6.60 -6.35 7.40
C GLU A 95 6.38 -6.95 6.00
N ASN A 96 5.13 -7.23 5.64
CA ASN A 96 4.78 -7.73 4.30
C ASN A 96 5.15 -6.73 3.21
N PHE A 97 4.90 -5.43 3.44
CA PHE A 97 5.32 -4.37 2.51
C PHE A 97 6.83 -4.41 2.26
N TRP A 98 7.64 -4.44 3.34
CA TRP A 98 9.10 -4.47 3.21
C TRP A 98 9.61 -5.75 2.57
N LEU A 99 9.00 -6.90 2.87
CA LEU A 99 9.30 -8.16 2.20
C LEU A 99 9.11 -8.05 0.68
N MET A 100 7.94 -7.59 0.24
CA MET A 100 7.64 -7.42 -1.18
C MET A 100 8.55 -6.36 -1.83
N ARG A 101 8.91 -5.29 -1.10
CA ARG A 101 9.86 -4.29 -1.56
C ARG A 101 11.26 -4.86 -1.77
N MET A 102 11.73 -5.71 -0.86
CA MET A 102 13.02 -6.41 -1.00
C MET A 102 13.02 -7.33 -2.21
N ILE A 103 11.96 -8.12 -2.40
CA ILE A 103 11.81 -8.99 -3.57
C ILE A 103 11.87 -8.16 -4.87
N ALA A 104 11.12 -7.06 -4.94
CA ALA A 104 11.13 -6.18 -6.11
C ALA A 104 12.53 -5.58 -6.40
N LEU A 105 13.26 -5.17 -5.35
CA LEU A 105 14.64 -4.67 -5.49
C LEU A 105 15.59 -5.77 -5.98
N ALA A 106 15.46 -7.00 -5.47
CA ALA A 106 16.28 -8.12 -5.90
C ALA A 106 16.06 -8.46 -7.38
N ILE A 107 14.81 -8.46 -7.85
CA ILE A 107 14.47 -8.68 -9.27
C ILE A 107 15.06 -7.57 -10.15
N ASN A 108 14.91 -6.30 -9.75
CA ASN A 108 15.44 -5.17 -10.51
C ASN A 108 16.98 -5.19 -10.60
N ASN A 109 17.65 -5.62 -9.53
CA ASN A 109 19.11 -5.68 -9.48
C ASN A 109 19.69 -6.89 -10.23
N ALA A 110 18.92 -7.96 -10.41
CA ALA A 110 19.38 -9.16 -11.09
C ALA A 110 19.59 -9.01 -12.60
N GLN A 111 19.15 -7.89 -13.19
CA GLN A 111 19.31 -7.58 -14.62
C GLN A 111 18.90 -8.75 -15.53
N ILE A 112 17.76 -9.40 -15.20
CA ILE A 112 17.27 -10.57 -15.93
C ILE A 112 17.05 -10.18 -17.39
N THR A 113 17.85 -10.77 -18.27
CA THR A 113 17.71 -10.58 -19.71
C THR A 113 16.48 -11.35 -20.18
N HIS A 114 15.67 -10.70 -21.00
CA HIS A 114 14.49 -11.27 -21.65
C HIS A 114 14.46 -10.77 -23.08
N GLN A 115 13.67 -11.41 -23.94
CA GLN A 115 13.54 -11.00 -25.34
C GLN A 115 13.08 -9.54 -25.45
N GLU A 116 13.60 -8.82 -26.45
CA GLU A 116 13.34 -7.38 -26.61
C GLU A 116 11.84 -7.10 -26.76
N GLY A 117 11.32 -6.21 -25.92
CA GLY A 117 9.90 -5.85 -25.90
C GLY A 117 8.99 -6.84 -25.13
N GLU A 118 9.52 -7.97 -24.66
CA GLU A 118 8.78 -8.88 -23.80
C GLU A 118 8.88 -8.49 -22.32
N ARG A 119 7.94 -8.96 -21.51
CA ARG A 119 8.03 -8.88 -20.05
C ARG A 119 8.57 -10.21 -19.55
N TRP A 120 9.35 -10.23 -18.46
CA TRP A 120 9.85 -11.46 -17.83
C TRP A 120 8.75 -12.50 -17.53
N ARG A 121 7.47 -12.08 -17.41
CA ARG A 121 6.31 -12.97 -17.21
C ARG A 121 5.93 -13.81 -18.43
N ASN A 122 6.39 -13.46 -19.62
CA ASN A 122 6.09 -14.16 -20.88
C ASN A 122 7.27 -15.00 -21.39
N ASP A 123 8.46 -14.78 -20.85
CA ASP A 123 9.67 -15.54 -21.16
C ASP A 123 9.86 -16.62 -20.07
N PRO A 124 9.75 -17.92 -20.40
CA PRO A 124 9.89 -19.01 -19.44
C PRO A 124 11.24 -18.99 -18.69
N GLU A 125 12.34 -18.65 -19.36
CA GLU A 125 13.67 -18.63 -18.73
C GLU A 125 13.79 -17.46 -17.75
N ALA A 126 13.29 -16.29 -18.14
CA ALA A 126 13.26 -15.11 -17.28
C ALA A 126 12.31 -15.30 -16.08
N PHE A 127 11.19 -16.01 -16.27
CA PHE A 127 10.25 -16.37 -15.21
C PHE A 127 10.91 -17.30 -14.19
N ASP A 128 11.59 -18.35 -14.64
CA ASP A 128 12.31 -19.28 -13.76
C ASP A 128 13.45 -18.59 -13.01
N ALA A 129 14.19 -17.69 -13.66
CA ALA A 129 15.21 -16.87 -13.02
C ALA A 129 14.60 -15.98 -11.93
N THR A 130 13.48 -15.32 -12.22
CA THR A 130 12.74 -14.49 -11.27
C THR A 130 12.26 -15.31 -10.07
N LEU A 131 11.71 -16.50 -10.31
CA LEU A 131 11.24 -17.41 -9.26
C LEU A 131 12.38 -17.85 -8.34
N LYS A 132 13.55 -18.18 -8.90
CA LYS A 132 14.75 -18.51 -8.11
C LYS A 132 15.20 -17.34 -7.23
N ILE A 133 15.14 -16.11 -7.72
CA ILE A 133 15.47 -14.91 -6.95
C ILE A 133 14.47 -14.71 -5.80
N VAL A 134 13.18 -14.79 -6.07
CA VAL A 134 12.12 -14.68 -5.06
C VAL A 134 12.33 -15.73 -3.96
N ASN A 135 12.51 -17.00 -4.35
CA ASN A 135 12.76 -18.09 -3.41
C ASN A 135 14.06 -17.88 -2.62
N GLY A 136 15.11 -17.36 -3.26
CA GLY A 136 16.38 -17.04 -2.58
C GLY A 136 16.22 -15.97 -1.49
N VAL A 137 15.43 -14.93 -1.75
CA VAL A 137 15.11 -13.90 -0.73
C VAL A 137 14.30 -14.50 0.42
N LEU A 138 13.29 -15.31 0.12
CA LEU A 138 12.45 -15.95 1.15
C LEU A 138 13.24 -16.94 2.01
N GLU A 139 14.11 -17.75 1.41
CA GLU A 139 14.98 -18.68 2.15
C GLU A 139 16.02 -17.94 2.99
N ALA A 140 16.55 -16.79 2.53
CA ALA A 140 17.48 -15.98 3.32
C ALA A 140 16.83 -15.36 4.58
N LEU A 141 15.52 -15.10 4.55
CA LEU A 141 14.74 -14.55 5.67
C LEU A 141 14.11 -15.64 6.55
N ARG A 142 14.31 -16.91 6.22
CA ARG A 142 13.71 -18.03 6.94
C ARG A 142 14.21 -18.06 8.39
N PRO A 143 13.32 -18.14 9.40
CA PRO A 143 13.70 -18.05 10.83
C PRO A 143 14.41 -19.30 11.39
N GLY A 144 14.97 -20.15 10.52
CA GLY A 144 15.60 -21.43 10.88
C GLY A 144 14.88 -22.65 10.27
N PRO A 145 15.37 -23.87 10.55
CA PRO A 145 14.75 -25.09 10.06
C PRO A 145 13.33 -25.22 10.61
N ALA A 146 12.38 -25.58 9.74
CA ALA A 146 11.03 -25.86 10.18
C ALA A 146 11.05 -27.09 11.13
N PRO A 147 10.27 -27.09 12.22
CA PRO A 147 10.14 -28.28 13.05
C PRO A 147 9.63 -29.44 12.19
N GLN A 148 10.04 -30.66 12.54
CA GLN A 148 9.48 -31.85 11.92
C GLN A 148 7.96 -31.84 12.13
N THR A 149 7.22 -31.91 11.03
CA THR A 149 5.76 -31.94 11.03
C THR A 149 5.30 -33.33 10.64
N THR A 150 4.16 -33.74 11.20
CA THR A 150 3.49 -34.99 10.82
C THR A 150 3.09 -34.95 9.35
N ASN A 151 2.98 -36.11 8.71
CA ASN A 151 2.58 -36.17 7.30
C ASN A 151 1.20 -35.55 7.10
N LYS A 152 0.27 -35.74 8.03
CA LYS A 152 -1.04 -35.06 8.02
C LYS A 152 -0.91 -33.54 7.93
N LYS A 153 -0.02 -32.95 8.73
CA LYS A 153 0.16 -31.48 8.76
C LYS A 153 0.83 -30.97 7.49
N LYS A 154 1.74 -31.75 6.89
CA LYS A 154 2.33 -31.43 5.57
C LYS A 154 1.26 -31.42 4.48
N GLU A 155 0.41 -32.44 4.41
CA GLU A 155 -0.68 -32.51 3.44
C GLU A 155 -1.71 -31.38 3.64
N ALA A 156 -2.08 -31.08 4.89
CA ALA A 156 -2.95 -29.94 5.18
C ALA A 156 -2.34 -28.60 4.73
N ASN A 157 -1.04 -28.38 4.96
CA ASN A 157 -0.36 -27.17 4.50
C ASN A 157 -0.34 -27.08 2.97
N ASN A 158 -0.07 -28.19 2.27
CA ASN A 158 -0.08 -28.26 0.81
C ASN A 158 -1.48 -27.92 0.25
N PHE A 159 -2.53 -28.42 0.90
CA PHE A 159 -3.91 -28.09 0.57
C PHE A 159 -4.16 -26.58 0.68
N TRP A 160 -3.85 -25.99 1.83
CA TRP A 160 -4.07 -24.56 2.06
C TRP A 160 -3.28 -23.69 1.07
N GLN A 161 -2.03 -24.03 0.77
CA GLN A 161 -1.22 -23.29 -0.20
C GLN A 161 -1.85 -23.30 -1.60
N THR A 162 -2.30 -24.48 -2.05
CA THR A 162 -2.94 -24.62 -3.37
C THR A 162 -4.29 -23.91 -3.39
N HIS A 163 -5.11 -24.11 -2.35
CA HIS A 163 -6.45 -23.54 -2.27
C HIS A 163 -6.45 -22.01 -2.16
N VAL A 164 -5.53 -21.43 -1.37
CA VAL A 164 -5.39 -19.97 -1.28
C VAL A 164 -4.97 -19.38 -2.62
N ALA A 165 -4.05 -20.03 -3.35
CA ALA A 165 -3.66 -19.57 -4.67
C ALA A 165 -4.84 -19.60 -5.67
N VAL A 166 -5.60 -20.71 -5.70
CA VAL A 166 -6.79 -20.85 -6.57
C VAL A 166 -7.83 -19.79 -6.24
N THR A 167 -8.25 -19.69 -4.98
CA THR A 167 -9.33 -18.76 -4.57
C THR A 167 -8.94 -17.30 -4.78
N THR A 168 -7.67 -16.95 -4.55
CA THR A 168 -7.15 -15.61 -4.84
C THR A 168 -7.18 -15.31 -6.34
N LEU A 169 -6.69 -16.22 -7.18
CA LEU A 169 -6.69 -16.04 -8.65
C LEU A 169 -8.11 -16.01 -9.22
N GLU A 170 -9.01 -16.84 -8.68
CA GLU A 170 -10.43 -16.85 -9.04
C GLU A 170 -11.10 -15.52 -8.67
N SER A 171 -10.83 -15.01 -7.46
CA SER A 171 -11.35 -13.71 -7.02
C SER A 171 -10.86 -12.57 -7.91
N ILE A 172 -9.58 -12.60 -8.31
CA ILE A 172 -9.03 -11.64 -9.28
C ILE A 172 -9.72 -11.79 -10.64
N TYR A 173 -9.90 -13.03 -11.12
CA TYR A 173 -10.53 -13.30 -12.41
C TYR A 173 -11.99 -12.86 -12.46
N LEU A 174 -12.76 -13.08 -11.39
CA LEU A 174 -14.18 -12.71 -11.30
C LEU A 174 -14.41 -11.23 -10.98
N ALA A 175 -13.38 -10.50 -10.53
CA ALA A 175 -13.52 -9.09 -10.19
C ALA A 175 -14.05 -8.23 -11.36
N ASN A 176 -14.93 -7.28 -11.07
CA ASN A 176 -15.46 -6.35 -12.06
C ASN A 176 -14.47 -5.20 -12.29
N PRO A 177 -13.81 -5.09 -13.46
CA PRO A 177 -12.85 -4.01 -13.73
C PRO A 177 -13.51 -2.63 -13.86
N ASP A 178 -14.83 -2.55 -14.05
CA ASP A 178 -15.57 -1.30 -14.24
C ASP A 178 -16.38 -0.91 -13.00
N LEU A 179 -16.07 -1.51 -11.84
CA LEU A 179 -16.74 -1.22 -10.57
C LEU A 179 -16.63 0.29 -10.22
N PRO A 180 -17.76 1.02 -10.10
CA PRO A 180 -17.75 2.43 -9.74
C PRO A 180 -17.10 2.66 -8.37
N ILE A 181 -16.37 3.76 -8.19
CA ILE A 181 -15.62 4.07 -6.95
C ILE A 181 -16.52 4.11 -5.69
N ASN A 182 -17.82 4.33 -5.87
CA ASN A 182 -18.80 4.41 -4.79
C ASN A 182 -19.56 3.10 -4.55
N GLU A 183 -19.19 2.00 -5.22
CA GLU A 183 -19.84 0.70 -5.12
C GLU A 183 -18.82 -0.41 -4.80
N GLY A 184 -19.23 -1.37 -3.97
CA GLY A 184 -18.40 -2.51 -3.57
C GLY A 184 -17.52 -2.24 -2.35
N SER A 185 -16.75 -3.27 -1.99
CA SER A 185 -15.78 -3.18 -0.91
C SER A 185 -14.42 -2.70 -1.43
N ASP A 186 -13.59 -2.26 -0.51
CA ASP A 186 -12.20 -1.94 -0.78
C ASP A 186 -11.43 -3.09 -1.43
N THR A 187 -11.69 -4.32 -0.97
CA THR A 187 -11.11 -5.53 -1.55
C THR A 187 -11.53 -5.70 -3.01
N ASP A 188 -12.78 -5.42 -3.36
CA ASP A 188 -13.26 -5.52 -4.75
C ASP A 188 -12.52 -4.54 -5.66
N HIS A 189 -12.27 -3.31 -5.20
CA HIS A 189 -11.47 -2.34 -5.95
C HIS A 189 -10.02 -2.76 -6.13
N VAL A 190 -9.42 -3.38 -5.11
CA VAL A 190 -8.05 -3.92 -5.19
C VAL A 190 -8.01 -5.06 -6.22
N LEU A 191 -8.92 -6.03 -6.12
CA LEU A 191 -9.01 -7.15 -7.06
C LEU A 191 -9.25 -6.67 -8.50
N ALA A 192 -10.15 -5.69 -8.69
CA ALA A 192 -10.40 -5.07 -9.99
C ALA A 192 -9.15 -4.38 -10.55
N SER A 193 -8.39 -3.69 -9.70
CA SER A 193 -7.12 -3.04 -10.08
C SER A 193 -6.06 -4.07 -10.47
N ILE A 194 -5.93 -5.16 -9.71
CA ILE A 194 -5.03 -6.26 -10.01
C ILE A 194 -5.42 -6.90 -11.35
N LYS A 195 -6.70 -7.20 -11.57
CA LYS A 195 -7.23 -7.75 -12.83
C LYS A 195 -6.86 -6.88 -14.02
N ARG A 196 -7.10 -5.56 -13.95
CA ARG A 196 -6.74 -4.61 -15.02
C ARG A 196 -5.24 -4.60 -15.33
N LYS A 197 -4.38 -4.76 -14.32
CA LYS A 197 -2.92 -4.76 -14.49
C LYS A 197 -2.36 -6.08 -14.99
N LEU A 198 -2.97 -7.20 -14.58
CA LEU A 198 -2.57 -8.53 -15.02
C LEU A 198 -3.09 -8.85 -16.43
N GLY A 199 -4.27 -8.36 -16.82
CA GLY A 199 -4.86 -8.66 -18.12
C GLY A 199 -5.01 -10.17 -18.33
N GLU A 200 -4.51 -10.65 -19.47
CA GLU A 200 -4.54 -12.08 -19.86
C GLU A 200 -3.70 -13.00 -18.95
N ASP A 201 -2.83 -12.45 -18.11
CA ASP A 201 -2.02 -13.25 -17.18
C ASP A 201 -2.87 -13.91 -16.09
N ALA A 202 -3.93 -13.24 -15.64
CA ALA A 202 -4.81 -13.73 -14.58
C ALA A 202 -5.57 -15.02 -14.99
N PRO A 203 -6.32 -15.07 -16.11
CA PRO A 203 -6.99 -16.30 -16.54
C PRO A 203 -6.01 -17.42 -16.88
N ARG A 204 -4.87 -17.11 -17.50
CA ARG A 204 -3.82 -18.09 -17.81
C ARG A 204 -3.24 -18.72 -16.55
N ALA A 205 -2.97 -17.91 -15.52
CA ALA A 205 -2.49 -18.42 -14.23
C ALA A 205 -3.55 -19.27 -13.54
N LEU A 206 -4.82 -18.82 -13.51
CA LEU A 206 -5.91 -19.57 -12.91
C LEU A 206 -6.09 -20.95 -13.58
N GLN A 207 -6.08 -20.99 -14.91
CA GLN A 207 -6.22 -22.26 -15.64
C GLN A 207 -5.10 -23.25 -15.32
N ARG A 208 -3.85 -22.78 -15.21
CA ARG A 208 -2.71 -23.63 -14.81
C ARG A 208 -2.89 -24.19 -13.41
N VAL A 209 -3.22 -23.34 -12.44
CA VAL A 209 -3.39 -23.80 -11.05
C VAL A 209 -4.58 -24.74 -10.91
N LEU A 210 -5.69 -24.48 -11.61
CA LEU A 210 -6.85 -25.38 -11.62
C LEU A 210 -6.54 -26.74 -12.27
N PHE A 211 -5.69 -26.78 -13.29
CA PHE A 211 -5.28 -28.03 -13.93
C PHE A 211 -4.41 -28.88 -13.01
N ASP A 212 -3.50 -28.25 -12.24
CA ASP A 212 -2.60 -28.94 -11.32
C ASP A 212 -3.23 -29.22 -9.94
N ALA A 213 -4.34 -28.55 -9.61
CA ALA A 213 -4.99 -28.70 -8.31
C ALA A 213 -5.69 -30.07 -8.19
N PRO A 214 -5.41 -30.86 -7.13
CA PRO A 214 -6.15 -32.09 -6.88
C PRO A 214 -7.62 -31.80 -6.60
N SER A 215 -8.49 -32.75 -6.94
CA SER A 215 -9.90 -32.68 -6.55
C SER A 215 -10.04 -32.71 -5.03
N LEU A 216 -11.17 -32.20 -4.50
CA LEU A 216 -11.46 -32.25 -3.06
C LEU A 216 -11.45 -33.70 -2.53
N GLU A 217 -11.96 -34.65 -3.31
CA GLU A 217 -11.96 -36.07 -2.96
C GLU A 217 -10.54 -36.65 -2.89
N ASP A 218 -9.66 -36.24 -3.80
CA ASP A 218 -8.26 -36.65 -3.78
C ASP A 218 -7.51 -36.06 -2.58
N TRP A 219 -7.84 -34.83 -2.17
CA TRP A 219 -7.29 -34.24 -0.95
C TRP A 219 -7.74 -34.98 0.31
N ASP A 220 -9.03 -35.29 0.45
CA ASP A 220 -9.54 -36.06 1.58
C ASP A 220 -8.87 -37.43 1.68
N ARG A 221 -8.62 -38.07 0.53
CA ARG A 221 -7.88 -39.32 0.45
C ARG A 221 -6.44 -39.16 0.94
N ARG A 222 -5.72 -38.16 0.45
CA ARG A 222 -4.33 -37.86 0.85
C ARG A 222 -4.20 -37.58 2.35
N ILE A 223 -5.17 -36.87 2.94
CA ILE A 223 -5.18 -36.59 4.38
C ILE A 223 -5.34 -37.89 5.19
N LYS A 224 -6.27 -38.78 4.78
CA LYS A 224 -6.46 -40.08 5.44
C LYS A 224 -5.23 -40.98 5.31
N ASP A 225 -4.63 -41.05 4.13
CA ASP A 225 -3.42 -41.83 3.89
C ASP A 225 -2.24 -41.31 4.74
N ALA A 226 -2.12 -39.99 4.86
CA ALA A 226 -1.10 -39.36 5.71
C ALA A 226 -1.33 -39.62 7.21
N GLU A 227 -2.58 -39.61 7.67
CA GLU A 227 -2.95 -40.00 9.03
C GLU A 227 -2.62 -41.46 9.34
N GLU A 228 -2.86 -42.36 8.39
CA GLU A 228 -2.48 -43.77 8.50
C GLU A 228 -0.97 -43.96 8.59
N ALA A 229 -0.21 -43.24 7.74
CA ALA A 229 1.24 -43.27 7.77
C ALA A 229 1.80 -42.77 9.13
N ASP A 230 1.25 -41.68 9.67
CA ASP A 230 1.64 -41.16 10.98
C ASP A 230 1.33 -42.15 12.12
N ARG A 231 0.20 -42.87 12.05
CA ARG A 231 -0.15 -43.92 13.02
C ARG A 231 0.83 -45.09 12.98
N ARG A 232 1.22 -45.56 11.78
CA ARG A 232 2.21 -46.65 11.63
C ARG A 232 3.56 -46.25 12.22
N ASN A 233 4.05 -45.06 11.88
CA ASN A 233 5.32 -44.54 12.39
C ASN A 233 5.34 -44.37 13.92
N SER A 234 4.18 -44.08 14.53
CA SER A 234 4.05 -43.95 15.99
C SER A 234 3.97 -45.30 16.70
N GLY A 235 3.40 -46.33 16.06
CA GLY A 235 3.29 -47.69 16.60
C GLY A 235 4.65 -48.41 16.68
N ASP A 236 5.45 -48.31 15.62
CA ASP A 236 6.79 -48.91 15.57
C ASP A 236 7.74 -48.34 16.64
N ALA A 237 7.53 -47.08 17.04
CA ALA A 237 8.31 -46.44 18.09
C ALA A 237 8.00 -47.01 19.50
N ALA A 238 6.80 -47.55 19.72
CA ALA A 238 6.39 -48.10 21.01
C ALA A 238 6.92 -49.53 21.23
N GLU A 239 6.97 -50.37 20.19
CA GLU A 239 7.46 -51.76 20.30
C GLU A 239 8.98 -51.86 20.50
N GLY A 240 9.75 -50.87 20.04
CA GLY A 240 11.21 -50.83 20.20
C GLY A 240 11.71 -50.55 21.64
N GLN A 241 10.85 -50.10 22.55
CA GLN A 241 11.25 -49.73 23.92
C GLN A 241 11.10 -50.84 24.96
N THR A 242 10.36 -51.92 24.67
CA THR A 242 10.09 -53.01 25.64
C THR A 242 11.11 -54.15 25.65
N SER A 243 12.17 -54.09 24.85
CA SER A 243 13.15 -55.18 24.70
C SER A 243 14.55 -54.87 25.27
N LYS A 244 14.61 -54.18 26.41
CA LYS A 244 15.82 -53.98 27.22
C LYS A 244 15.55 -54.31 28.68
#